data_AF-A0A0P1KKR3-F1
#
_entry.id   AF-A0A0P1KKR3-F1
#
_cell.length_a   1.000
_cell.length_b   1.000
_cell.length_c   1.000
_cell.angle_alpha   90.00
_cell.angle_beta   90.00
_cell.angle_gamma   90.00
#
_symmetry.space_group_name_H-M   'P 1'
#
loop_
_entity.id
_entity.type
_entity.pdbx_description
1 polymer ?
#
loop_
_entity_poly.entity_id
_entity_poly.type
_entity_poly.pdbx_seq_one_letter_code
_entity_poly.pdbx_strand_id
1 'polypeptide(L)'
;MNLKTILVHSQTLICTWVTLLALTFVLILLYLPNVSCTSVTGPRFCIPQYKIRFLDVLDEDRNLLQGLRDLLQLLSYVAVDLGSNSTIPATEDYDSINLVNTFDASNTFKINYLGFCKKQMTNSKIPTYCSGNRNGLEPISALVRDVGIQFGIVASKNPHIMGESFVYVFKMGLSALLTPSEEHPGKENVFSKYVSAKAAIDGESLRSAGETFHRLEELAYWLSMMQKFCWTLGWAGLIEFFLCVAILISILSAAPANLFGKWSKHIFWFESIGTLLLKSLPILVLLVSFFGVLSSATWYISLKKASSHYGLSHKFYDLELGEGFYINVCRLFFQCVILIQALRFTRNLRLEAHSDEERTEIGSPHKDPEAGSVLSSGTTV
;
A
#
# COMPACT_ATOMS: atom_id res chain seq x y z
N MET A 1 -17.25 -9.42 51.51
CA MET A 1 -16.12 -9.34 50.54
C MET A 1 -15.03 -8.45 51.14
N ASN A 2 -13.75 -8.88 51.18
CA ASN A 2 -12.66 -8.14 51.85
C ASN A 2 -12.27 -6.86 51.07
N LEU A 3 -12.01 -5.74 51.76
CA LEU A 3 -11.57 -4.46 51.16
C LEU A 3 -10.32 -4.64 50.26
N LYS A 4 -9.43 -5.54 50.67
CA LYS A 4 -8.22 -5.91 49.93
C LYS A 4 -8.54 -6.50 48.55
N THR A 5 -9.60 -7.31 48.42
CA THR A 5 -9.98 -7.93 47.14
C THR A 5 -10.54 -6.91 46.15
N ILE A 6 -11.26 -5.90 46.65
CA ILE A 6 -11.84 -4.81 45.84
C ILE A 6 -10.72 -3.91 45.29
N LEU A 7 -9.76 -3.55 46.15
CA LEU A 7 -8.62 -2.72 45.75
C LEU A 7 -7.76 -3.41 44.68
N VAL A 8 -7.48 -4.70 44.86
CA VAL A 8 -6.71 -5.49 43.88
C VAL A 8 -7.45 -5.58 42.54
N HIS A 9 -8.77 -5.81 42.56
CA HIS A 9 -9.57 -5.87 41.32
C HIS A 9 -9.54 -4.55 40.56
N SER A 10 -9.77 -3.43 41.25
CA SER A 10 -9.71 -2.08 40.67
C SER A 10 -8.33 -1.76 40.07
N GLN A 11 -7.24 -2.11 40.76
CA GLN A 11 -5.87 -1.95 40.25
C GLN A 11 -5.64 -2.78 38.97
N THR A 12 -6.06 -4.04 38.96
CA THR A 12 -5.90 -4.89 37.76
C THR A 12 -6.66 -4.33 36.56
N LEU A 13 -7.84 -3.75 36.79
CA LEU A 13 -8.67 -3.17 35.75
C LEU A 13 -8.01 -1.92 35.13
N ILE A 14 -7.49 -1.01 35.97
CA ILE A 14 -6.74 0.16 35.53
C ILE A 14 -5.49 -0.25 34.75
N CYS A 15 -4.70 -1.21 35.26
CA CYS A 15 -3.52 -1.70 34.56
C CYS A 15 -3.88 -2.27 33.18
N THR A 16 -4.91 -3.11 33.09
CA THR A 16 -5.35 -3.68 31.80
C THR A 16 -5.80 -2.60 30.81
N TRP A 17 -6.52 -1.57 31.28
CA TRP A 17 -6.97 -0.45 30.45
C TRP A 17 -5.79 0.36 29.90
N VAL A 18 -4.80 0.71 30.74
CA VAL A 18 -3.59 1.43 30.31
C VAL A 18 -2.80 0.59 29.30
N THR A 19 -2.65 -0.71 29.54
CA THR A 19 -1.95 -1.58 28.56
C THR A 19 -2.68 -1.68 27.23
N LEU A 20 -4.02 -1.75 27.22
CA LEU A 20 -4.83 -1.74 26.01
C LEU A 20 -4.66 -0.44 25.22
N LEU A 21 -4.67 0.70 25.91
CA LEU A 21 -4.48 2.00 25.28
C LEU A 21 -3.07 2.13 24.69
N ALA A 22 -2.04 1.73 25.42
CA ALA A 22 -0.66 1.75 24.95
C ALA A 22 -0.46 0.82 23.73
N LEU A 23 -0.99 -0.40 23.76
CA LEU A 23 -0.90 -1.35 22.66
C LEU A 23 -1.63 -0.85 21.40
N THR A 24 -2.83 -0.27 21.57
CA THR A 24 -3.61 0.28 20.46
C THR A 24 -2.90 1.49 19.84
N PHE A 25 -2.28 2.34 20.67
CA PHE A 25 -1.47 3.45 20.18
C PHE A 25 -0.26 2.99 19.36
N VAL A 26 0.48 2.00 19.88
CA VAL A 26 1.59 1.36 19.13
C VAL A 26 1.09 0.77 17.81
N LEU A 27 -0.06 0.10 17.81
CA LEU A 27 -0.65 -0.47 16.61
C LEU A 27 -0.99 0.62 15.56
N ILE A 28 -1.54 1.75 15.97
CA ILE A 28 -1.82 2.90 15.08
C ILE A 28 -0.52 3.43 14.47
N LEU A 29 0.53 3.62 15.28
CA LEU A 29 1.84 4.06 14.78
C LEU A 29 2.42 3.08 13.75
N LEU A 30 2.21 1.78 13.94
CA LEU A 30 2.67 0.77 12.99
C LEU A 30 2.00 0.89 11.61
N TYR A 31 0.89 1.61 11.42
CA TYR A 31 0.29 1.87 10.09
C TYR A 31 0.94 3.02 9.32
N LEU A 32 1.66 3.94 9.98
CA LEU A 32 2.34 5.07 9.31
C LEU A 32 3.25 4.64 8.14
N PRO A 33 4.03 3.55 8.24
CA PRO A 33 4.80 2.98 7.14
C PRO A 33 4.03 2.76 5.82
N ASN A 34 2.73 2.52 5.85
CA ASN A 34 1.94 2.26 4.64
C ASN A 34 1.88 3.48 3.71
N VAL A 35 2.03 4.69 4.25
CA VAL A 35 2.00 5.96 3.50
C VAL A 35 3.41 6.48 3.20
N SER A 36 4.46 5.71 3.50
CA SER A 36 5.85 6.18 3.40
C SER A 36 6.27 6.58 1.99
N CYS A 37 5.82 5.88 0.94
CA CYS A 37 6.33 6.04 -0.42
C CYS A 37 5.71 7.23 -1.16
N THR A 38 6.10 8.46 -0.80
CA THR A 38 5.64 9.70 -1.43
C THR A 38 6.83 10.55 -1.92
N SER A 39 6.61 11.35 -2.97
CA SER A 39 7.67 12.11 -3.66
C SER A 39 7.44 13.61 -3.74
N VAL A 40 6.36 14.12 -3.14
CA VAL A 40 5.86 15.48 -3.45
C VAL A 40 6.78 16.54 -2.84
N THR A 41 7.19 16.39 -1.58
CA THR A 41 8.15 17.26 -0.89
C THR A 41 8.72 16.53 0.33
N GLY A 42 10.05 16.53 0.52
CA GLY A 42 10.72 15.94 1.70
C GLY A 42 11.64 14.74 1.40
N PRO A 43 12.18 14.09 2.45
CA PRO A 43 13.08 12.95 2.30
C PRO A 43 12.36 11.79 1.61
N ARG A 44 12.98 11.27 0.55
CA ARG A 44 12.46 10.16 -0.27
C ARG A 44 12.63 8.84 0.49
N PHE A 45 11.74 8.60 1.44
CA PHE A 45 11.72 7.41 2.26
C PHE A 45 10.59 6.48 1.81
N CYS A 46 10.81 5.16 1.89
CA CYS A 46 9.80 4.17 1.56
C CYS A 46 10.13 2.89 2.29
N ILE A 47 9.13 2.38 2.99
CA ILE A 47 9.16 1.09 3.67
C ILE A 47 8.48 0.10 2.71
N PRO A 48 9.26 -0.66 1.92
CA PRO A 48 8.71 -1.58 0.94
C PRO A 48 8.03 -2.76 1.62
N GLN A 49 6.92 -3.20 1.02
CA GLN A 49 6.38 -4.55 1.18
C GLN A 49 7.23 -5.56 0.39
N TYR A 50 7.67 -5.17 -0.81
CA TYR A 50 8.48 -5.98 -1.70
C TYR A 50 9.61 -5.17 -2.31
N LYS A 51 10.76 -5.82 -2.54
CA LYS A 51 11.87 -5.25 -3.31
C LYS A 51 12.01 -6.08 -4.59
N ILE A 52 11.92 -5.41 -5.73
CA ILE A 52 12.10 -6.03 -7.05
C ILE A 52 13.37 -5.49 -7.68
N ARG A 53 14.18 -6.40 -8.21
CA ARG A 53 15.32 -6.10 -9.08
C ARG A 53 15.14 -6.87 -10.36
N PHE A 54 15.10 -6.17 -11.48
CA PHE A 54 15.10 -6.85 -12.78
C PHE A 54 16.50 -7.41 -13.02
N LEU A 55 16.62 -8.55 -13.70
CA LEU A 55 17.89 -9.16 -14.05
C LEU A 55 18.15 -8.94 -15.54
N ASP A 56 19.40 -8.67 -15.91
CA ASP A 56 19.77 -8.62 -17.32
C ASP A 56 19.65 -10.03 -17.90
N VAL A 57 18.76 -10.19 -18.88
CA VAL A 57 18.56 -11.47 -19.57
C VAL A 57 19.55 -11.51 -20.73
N LEU A 58 20.49 -12.46 -20.66
CA LEU A 58 21.62 -12.59 -21.60
C LEU A 58 21.26 -13.23 -22.95
N ASP A 59 20.05 -13.79 -23.10
CA ASP A 59 19.66 -14.48 -24.33
C ASP A 59 19.03 -13.52 -25.36
N GLU A 60 19.57 -13.57 -26.59
CA GLU A 60 19.08 -12.89 -27.80
C GLU A 60 17.66 -13.35 -28.20
N ASP A 61 17.26 -14.54 -27.77
CA ASP A 61 15.97 -15.11 -28.09
C ASP A 61 14.88 -14.59 -27.15
N ARG A 62 14.27 -13.48 -27.59
CA ARG A 62 12.95 -12.98 -27.18
C ARG A 62 12.88 -12.35 -25.80
N ASN A 63 13.14 -11.04 -25.74
CA ASN A 63 12.69 -10.23 -24.62
C ASN A 63 11.99 -8.96 -25.11
N LEU A 64 10.67 -8.93 -25.00
CA LEU A 64 9.85 -7.75 -25.25
C LEU A 64 10.29 -6.55 -24.39
N LEU A 65 10.78 -6.83 -23.18
CA LEU A 65 11.42 -5.86 -22.29
C LEU A 65 12.74 -5.32 -22.86
N GLN A 66 13.49 -6.13 -23.60
CA GLN A 66 14.69 -5.70 -24.32
C GLN A 66 14.31 -4.81 -25.52
N GLY A 67 13.32 -5.19 -26.32
CA GLY A 67 12.84 -4.33 -27.42
C GLY A 67 12.27 -2.99 -26.93
N LEU A 68 11.62 -2.98 -25.76
CA LEU A 68 11.18 -1.76 -25.09
C LEU A 68 12.38 -0.95 -24.58
N ARG A 69 13.36 -1.60 -23.94
CA ARG A 69 14.63 -0.99 -23.50
C ARG A 69 15.36 -0.35 -24.67
N ASP A 70 15.48 -1.04 -25.80
CA ASP A 70 16.18 -0.56 -27.00
C ASP A 70 15.44 0.62 -27.64
N LEU A 71 14.11 0.57 -27.72
CA LEU A 71 13.30 1.71 -28.19
C LEU A 71 13.47 2.94 -27.29
N LEU A 72 13.52 2.73 -25.97
CA LEU A 72 13.71 3.81 -25.01
C LEU A 72 15.12 4.35 -25.02
N GLN A 73 16.11 3.48 -25.21
CA GLN A 73 17.50 3.85 -25.39
C GLN A 73 17.65 4.69 -26.66
N LEU A 74 16.97 4.32 -27.74
CA LEU A 74 16.89 5.10 -28.97
C LEU A 74 16.20 6.45 -28.77
N LEU A 75 15.09 6.51 -28.03
CA LEU A 75 14.45 7.78 -27.66
C LEU A 75 15.37 8.65 -26.79
N SER A 76 16.19 8.03 -25.95
CA SER A 76 17.18 8.71 -25.11
C SER A 76 18.33 9.26 -25.94
N TYR A 77 18.81 8.50 -26.92
CA TYR A 77 19.81 8.96 -27.88
C TYR A 77 19.30 10.14 -28.69
N VAL A 78 18.05 10.07 -29.18
CA VAL A 78 17.39 11.20 -29.82
C VAL A 78 17.33 12.39 -28.87
N ALA A 79 16.96 12.20 -27.59
CA ALA A 79 16.96 13.30 -26.63
C ALA A 79 18.35 13.92 -26.42
N VAL A 80 19.40 13.11 -26.29
CA VAL A 80 20.79 13.57 -26.13
C VAL A 80 21.27 14.33 -27.37
N ASP A 81 21.00 13.79 -28.57
CA ASP A 81 21.36 14.41 -29.85
C ASP A 81 20.67 15.76 -30.04
N LEU A 82 19.40 15.86 -29.65
CA LEU A 82 18.62 17.10 -29.68
C LEU A 82 19.02 18.09 -28.56
N GLY A 83 19.82 17.66 -27.59
CA GLY A 83 20.33 18.50 -26.49
C GLY A 83 21.74 19.03 -26.69
N SER A 84 22.45 18.60 -27.75
CA SER A 84 23.85 18.99 -27.96
C SER A 84 24.00 20.35 -28.65
N ASN A 85 24.78 21.25 -28.05
CA ASN A 85 25.09 22.58 -28.58
C ASN A 85 26.12 22.50 -29.71
N SER A 86 25.70 22.17 -30.94
CA SER A 86 26.46 22.29 -32.21
C SER A 86 27.88 21.68 -32.30
N THR A 87 28.39 21.09 -31.23
CA THR A 87 29.55 20.19 -31.19
C THR A 87 29.03 18.77 -31.08
N ILE A 88 29.72 17.82 -31.71
CA ILE A 88 29.41 16.39 -31.57
C ILE A 88 29.39 16.07 -30.07
N PRO A 89 28.26 15.58 -29.52
CA PRO A 89 28.17 15.24 -28.09
C PRO A 89 29.29 14.25 -27.71
N ALA A 90 29.89 14.46 -26.55
CA ALA A 90 31.00 13.64 -26.09
C ALA A 90 30.51 12.20 -25.86
N THR A 91 31.39 11.21 -26.03
CA THR A 91 31.07 9.79 -25.77
C THR A 91 30.49 9.54 -24.38
N GLU A 92 30.84 10.39 -23.40
CA GLU A 92 30.33 10.37 -22.03
C GLU A 92 28.84 10.80 -21.91
N ASP A 93 28.32 11.63 -22.82
CA ASP A 93 26.88 11.97 -22.86
C ASP A 93 26.02 10.79 -23.34
N TYR A 94 26.64 9.80 -24.01
CA TYR A 94 26.03 8.54 -24.45
C TYR A 94 26.23 7.38 -23.46
N ASP A 95 26.90 7.60 -22.33
CA ASP A 95 27.03 6.57 -21.31
C ASP A 95 25.65 6.12 -20.81
N SER A 96 25.50 4.82 -20.53
CA SER A 96 24.25 4.19 -20.07
C SER A 96 23.64 4.82 -18.81
N ILE A 97 24.42 5.62 -18.10
CA ILE A 97 24.04 6.46 -16.95
C ILE A 97 23.09 7.60 -17.35
N ASN A 98 23.18 8.10 -18.59
CA ASN A 98 22.39 9.20 -19.15
C ASN A 98 21.18 8.72 -19.98
N LEU A 99 21.02 7.40 -20.20
CA LEU A 99 19.96 6.81 -21.04
C LEU A 99 18.82 6.20 -20.22
N VAL A 100 17.62 6.06 -20.79
CA VAL A 100 16.42 5.53 -20.11
C VAL A 100 16.67 4.08 -19.77
N ASN A 101 17.14 3.88 -18.55
CA ASN A 101 17.45 2.58 -18.02
C ASN A 101 16.50 2.25 -16.88
N THR A 102 15.22 2.03 -17.25
CA THR A 102 14.17 1.74 -16.27
C THR A 102 14.37 0.40 -15.58
N PHE A 103 14.71 -0.62 -16.36
CA PHE A 103 14.79 -2.02 -15.90
C PHE A 103 16.22 -2.54 -15.72
N ASP A 104 17.20 -1.64 -15.58
CA ASP A 104 18.58 -2.04 -15.29
C ASP A 104 18.69 -2.96 -14.06
N ALA A 105 19.62 -3.92 -14.09
CA ALA A 105 19.88 -4.81 -12.97
C ALA A 105 20.45 -4.12 -11.72
N SER A 106 21.04 -2.94 -11.87
CA SER A 106 21.49 -2.11 -10.75
C SER A 106 20.34 -1.36 -10.06
N ASN A 107 19.18 -1.23 -10.71
CA ASN A 107 18.03 -0.54 -10.14
C ASN A 107 17.28 -1.43 -9.15
N THR A 108 16.84 -0.84 -8.05
CA THR A 108 15.98 -1.52 -7.08
C THR A 108 14.66 -0.78 -6.92
N PHE A 109 13.56 -1.50 -7.15
CA PHE A 109 12.21 -1.00 -6.94
C PHE A 109 11.73 -1.41 -5.55
N LYS A 110 11.55 -0.43 -4.67
CA LYS A 110 10.94 -0.58 -3.35
C LYS A 110 9.45 -0.34 -3.48
N ILE A 111 8.64 -1.37 -3.34
CA ILE A 111 7.21 -1.34 -3.65
C ILE A 111 6.42 -1.46 -2.35
N ASN A 112 5.43 -0.60 -2.18
CA ASN A 112 4.44 -0.63 -1.12
C ASN A 112 3.03 -0.67 -1.76
N TYR A 113 1.98 -0.91 -0.99
CA TYR A 113 0.62 -0.98 -1.54
C TYR A 113 0.17 0.35 -2.17
N LEU A 114 0.60 1.47 -1.60
CA LEU A 114 0.17 2.82 -2.03
C LEU A 114 1.15 3.49 -3.00
N GLY A 115 2.23 2.82 -3.41
CA GLY A 115 3.24 3.44 -4.26
C GLY A 115 4.55 2.67 -4.36
N PHE A 116 5.54 3.27 -5.00
CA PHE A 116 6.87 2.68 -5.10
C PHE A 116 7.95 3.76 -5.08
N CYS A 117 9.18 3.37 -4.75
CA CYS A 117 10.37 4.17 -4.99
C CYS A 117 11.39 3.39 -5.78
N LYS A 118 11.96 4.02 -6.80
CA LYS A 118 13.06 3.47 -7.59
C LYS A 118 14.37 4.06 -7.06
N LYS A 119 15.30 3.20 -6.66
CA LYS A 119 16.69 3.57 -6.37
C LYS A 119 17.54 3.26 -7.60
N GLN A 120 18.21 4.28 -8.11
CA GLN A 120 19.10 4.23 -9.27
C GLN A 120 20.53 4.36 -8.78
N MET A 121 21.37 3.36 -9.05
CA MET A 121 22.78 3.38 -8.65
C MET A 121 23.65 4.09 -9.68
N THR A 122 23.27 4.04 -10.96
CA THR A 122 24.00 4.61 -12.09
C THR A 122 23.77 6.11 -12.23
N ASN A 123 22.54 6.61 -12.03
CA ASN A 123 22.21 8.02 -12.20
C ASN A 123 22.47 8.85 -10.94
N SER A 124 23.54 9.65 -10.96
CA SER A 124 23.93 10.53 -9.86
C SER A 124 23.01 11.75 -9.68
N LYS A 125 22.30 12.18 -10.73
CA LYS A 125 21.42 13.38 -10.68
C LYS A 125 20.13 13.11 -9.93
N ILE A 126 19.55 11.92 -10.12
CA ILE A 126 18.32 11.49 -9.42
C ILE A 126 18.52 10.06 -8.90
N PRO A 127 19.27 9.89 -7.80
CA PRO A 127 19.64 8.57 -7.28
C PRO A 127 18.46 7.80 -6.71
N THR A 128 17.36 8.47 -6.38
CA THR A 128 16.13 7.84 -5.92
C THR A 128 14.95 8.73 -6.24
N TYR A 129 13.84 8.20 -6.73
CA TYR A 129 12.57 8.92 -6.77
C TYR A 129 11.43 8.02 -6.30
N CYS A 130 10.33 8.64 -5.88
CA CYS A 130 9.15 7.94 -5.38
C CYS A 130 7.92 8.26 -6.23
N SER A 131 6.89 7.43 -6.09
CA SER A 131 5.59 7.55 -6.74
C SER A 131 4.50 7.21 -5.74
N GLY A 132 3.71 8.20 -5.35
CA GLY A 132 2.45 7.96 -4.65
C GLY A 132 1.31 7.85 -5.65
N ASN A 133 1.13 6.67 -6.26
CA ASN A 133 0.06 6.40 -7.24
C ASN A 133 -1.13 5.62 -6.65
N ARG A 134 -1.10 5.32 -5.34
CA ARG A 134 -2.08 4.51 -4.61
C ARG A 134 -2.20 3.06 -5.11
N ASN A 135 -1.39 2.66 -6.08
CA ASN A 135 -1.56 1.46 -6.90
C ASN A 135 -0.31 0.56 -6.94
N GLY A 136 0.60 0.74 -5.99
CA GLY A 136 1.88 0.02 -5.94
C GLY A 136 2.76 0.29 -7.16
N LEU A 137 3.45 -0.75 -7.64
CA LEU A 137 4.31 -0.61 -8.82
C LEU A 137 3.47 -0.61 -10.10
N GLU A 138 3.63 0.44 -10.89
CA GLU A 138 3.07 0.56 -12.24
C GLU A 138 4.24 0.65 -13.24
N PRO A 139 4.72 -0.49 -13.81
CA PRO A 139 5.92 -0.49 -14.63
C PRO A 139 5.84 0.41 -15.87
N ILE A 140 4.68 0.50 -16.52
CA ILE A 140 4.47 1.41 -17.66
C ILE A 140 4.53 2.88 -17.22
N SER A 141 3.87 3.23 -16.12
CA SER A 141 3.95 4.59 -15.56
C SER A 141 5.38 4.93 -15.12
N ALA A 142 6.12 3.97 -14.56
CA ALA A 142 7.51 4.12 -14.16
C ALA A 142 8.41 4.38 -15.39
N LEU A 143 8.15 3.66 -16.48
CA LEU A 143 8.82 3.83 -17.76
C LEU A 143 8.61 5.23 -18.34
N VAL A 144 7.36 5.64 -18.52
CA VAL A 144 7.00 6.95 -19.06
C VAL A 144 7.55 8.06 -18.17
N ARG A 145 7.58 7.84 -16.86
CA ARG A 145 8.20 8.77 -15.92
C ARG A 145 9.70 8.87 -16.08
N ASP A 146 10.41 7.76 -16.25
CA ASP A 146 11.85 7.77 -16.48
C ASP A 146 12.19 8.51 -17.79
N VAL A 147 11.41 8.28 -18.86
CA VAL A 147 11.50 9.05 -20.11
C VAL A 147 11.31 10.54 -19.85
N GLY A 148 10.25 10.92 -19.13
CA GLY A 148 9.97 12.32 -18.80
C GLY A 148 11.06 12.96 -17.94
N ILE A 149 11.62 12.23 -16.97
CA ILE A 149 12.75 12.67 -16.15
C ILE A 149 13.96 12.96 -17.04
N GLN A 150 14.25 12.11 -18.02
CA GLN A 150 15.39 12.30 -18.90
C GLN A 150 15.21 13.46 -19.85
N PHE A 151 14.04 13.58 -20.47
CA PHE A 151 13.71 14.79 -21.23
C PHE A 151 13.83 16.05 -20.38
N GLY A 152 13.39 16.02 -19.12
CA GLY A 152 13.56 17.14 -18.20
C GLY A 152 15.02 17.49 -17.94
N ILE A 153 15.88 16.49 -17.73
CA ILE A 153 17.33 16.69 -17.52
C ILE A 153 17.99 17.26 -18.78
N VAL A 154 17.69 16.71 -19.95
CA VAL A 154 18.21 17.18 -21.25
C VAL A 154 17.74 18.61 -21.51
N ALA A 155 16.44 18.88 -21.39
CA ALA A 155 15.86 20.21 -21.61
C ALA A 155 16.44 21.25 -20.63
N SER A 156 16.79 20.85 -19.41
CA SER A 156 17.42 21.74 -18.43
C SER A 156 18.84 22.16 -18.80
N LYS A 157 19.56 21.34 -19.58
CA LYS A 157 20.90 21.68 -20.08
C LYS A 157 20.81 22.74 -21.19
N ASN A 158 19.91 22.57 -22.17
CA ASN A 158 19.78 23.45 -23.34
C ASN A 158 18.32 23.63 -23.80
N PRO A 159 17.52 24.50 -23.13
CA PRO A 159 16.09 24.61 -23.38
C PRO A 159 15.75 25.16 -24.77
N HIS A 160 16.62 26.00 -25.35
CA HIS A 160 16.42 26.57 -26.67
C HIS A 160 16.50 25.52 -27.79
N ILE A 161 17.53 24.67 -27.77
CA ILE A 161 17.71 23.61 -28.77
C ILE A 161 16.61 22.55 -28.62
N MET A 162 16.23 22.21 -27.39
CA MET A 162 15.10 21.31 -27.16
C MET A 162 13.79 21.88 -27.74
N GLY A 163 13.57 23.19 -27.62
CA GLY A 163 12.42 23.87 -28.22
C GLY A 163 12.38 23.76 -29.75
N GLU A 164 13.48 24.08 -30.43
CA GLU A 164 13.61 23.94 -31.89
C GLU A 164 13.45 22.48 -32.34
N SER A 165 14.00 21.55 -31.56
CA SER A 165 13.91 20.12 -31.80
C SER A 165 12.48 19.58 -31.71
N PHE A 166 11.69 20.04 -30.75
CA PHE A 166 10.26 19.70 -30.66
C PHE A 166 9.49 20.23 -31.88
N VAL A 167 9.80 21.44 -32.35
CA VAL A 167 9.20 22.01 -33.56
C VAL A 167 9.58 21.17 -34.80
N TYR A 168 10.82 20.71 -34.89
CA TYR A 168 11.28 19.85 -35.98
C TYR A 168 10.57 18.48 -35.98
N VAL A 169 10.49 17.81 -34.83
CA VAL A 169 9.76 16.53 -34.69
C VAL A 169 8.27 16.71 -34.99
N PHE A 170 7.66 17.80 -34.54
CA PHE A 170 6.27 18.12 -34.86
C PHE A 170 6.08 18.31 -36.37
N LYS A 171 6.96 19.06 -37.04
CA LYS A 171 6.93 19.23 -38.51
C LYS A 171 7.11 17.90 -39.23
N MET A 172 8.04 17.05 -38.82
CA MET A 172 8.20 15.70 -39.39
C MET A 172 6.97 14.83 -39.17
N GLY A 173 6.37 14.84 -37.98
CA GLY A 173 5.14 14.10 -37.69
C GLY A 173 3.97 14.60 -38.52
N LEU A 174 3.83 15.92 -38.66
CA LEU A 174 2.84 16.55 -39.53
C LEU A 174 3.08 16.16 -41.00
N SER A 175 4.33 16.19 -41.48
CA SER A 175 4.69 15.73 -42.80
C SER A 175 4.38 14.25 -43.00
N ALA A 176 4.66 13.38 -42.03
CA ALA A 176 4.31 11.96 -42.11
C ALA A 176 2.79 11.72 -42.17
N LEU A 177 1.98 12.58 -41.55
CA LEU A 177 0.52 12.54 -41.60
C LEU A 177 -0.06 13.17 -42.87
N LEU A 178 0.60 14.21 -43.39
CA LEU A 178 0.15 14.99 -44.54
C LEU A 178 0.72 14.48 -45.86
N THR A 179 1.76 13.65 -45.86
CA THR A 179 2.26 13.00 -47.08
C THR A 179 1.16 12.03 -47.51
N PRO A 180 0.40 12.34 -48.57
CA PRO A 180 -0.60 11.42 -49.06
C PRO A 180 0.15 10.17 -49.54
N SER A 181 -0.47 8.99 -49.42
CA SER A 181 0.00 7.77 -50.08
C SER A 181 -0.19 7.91 -51.60
N GLU A 182 0.45 8.90 -52.20
CA GLU A 182 0.11 9.40 -53.52
C GLU A 182 0.82 8.66 -54.64
N GLU A 183 1.74 7.74 -54.35
CA GLU A 183 2.37 6.99 -55.43
C GLU A 183 1.61 5.73 -55.83
N HIS A 184 0.90 4.98 -54.98
CA HIS A 184 0.18 3.76 -55.42
C HIS A 184 -1.20 3.61 -54.73
N PRO A 185 -2.32 3.52 -55.49
CA PRO A 185 -3.65 3.27 -54.93
C PRO A 185 -3.72 1.83 -54.42
N GLY A 186 -3.75 1.66 -53.10
CA GLY A 186 -3.89 0.35 -52.45
C GLY A 186 -2.86 0.02 -51.37
N LYS A 187 -1.95 0.95 -51.00
CA LYS A 187 -0.99 0.71 -49.91
C LYS A 187 -1.37 1.46 -48.63
N GLU A 188 -1.43 0.66 -47.57
CA GLU A 188 -1.80 0.99 -46.21
C GLU A 188 -0.94 2.14 -45.62
N ASN A 189 -1.49 2.85 -44.63
CA ASN A 189 -0.90 4.03 -43.96
C ASN A 189 0.59 3.88 -43.61
N VAL A 190 1.37 4.96 -43.57
CA VAL A 190 2.80 4.94 -43.17
C VAL A 190 3.07 4.16 -41.87
N PHE A 191 2.12 4.22 -40.92
CA PHE A 191 2.13 3.41 -39.70
C PHE A 191 2.08 1.90 -39.98
N SER A 192 1.18 1.45 -40.85
CA SER A 192 1.11 0.04 -41.28
C SER A 192 2.34 -0.37 -42.09
N LYS A 193 2.99 0.55 -42.81
CA LYS A 193 4.25 0.31 -43.52
C LYS A 193 5.42 0.13 -42.55
N TYR A 194 5.43 0.80 -41.40
CA TYR A 194 6.43 0.60 -40.35
C TYR A 194 6.21 -0.73 -39.60
N VAL A 195 4.94 -1.08 -39.35
CA VAL A 195 4.53 -2.37 -38.77
C VAL A 195 4.85 -3.53 -39.73
N SER A 196 4.63 -3.35 -41.04
CA SER A 196 4.89 -4.37 -42.06
C SER A 196 6.34 -4.41 -42.55
N ALA A 197 7.09 -3.30 -42.52
CA ALA A 197 8.51 -3.29 -42.84
C ALA A 197 9.33 -4.04 -41.79
N LYS A 198 8.96 -3.97 -40.50
CA LYS A 198 9.57 -4.80 -39.46
C LYS A 198 9.24 -6.29 -39.64
N ALA A 199 8.06 -6.62 -40.16
CA ALA A 199 7.71 -7.99 -40.55
C ALA A 199 8.41 -8.47 -41.85
N ALA A 200 8.88 -7.55 -42.69
CA ALA A 200 9.53 -7.87 -43.97
C ALA A 200 11.06 -7.93 -43.90
N ILE A 201 11.70 -7.21 -42.96
CA ILE A 201 13.16 -7.13 -42.84
C ILE A 201 13.75 -8.38 -42.14
N ASP A 202 13.03 -8.99 -41.19
CA ASP A 202 13.53 -10.18 -40.46
C ASP A 202 13.09 -11.52 -41.06
N GLY A 203 12.31 -11.53 -42.14
CA GLY A 203 11.71 -12.78 -42.64
C GLY A 203 10.84 -13.51 -41.60
N GLU A 204 10.54 -12.86 -40.47
CA GLU A 204 9.68 -13.39 -39.44
C GLU A 204 8.23 -13.15 -39.85
N SER A 205 7.54 -14.25 -40.16
CA SER A 205 6.14 -14.26 -40.55
C SER A 205 5.27 -13.34 -39.67
N LEU A 206 4.22 -12.75 -40.25
CA LEU A 206 3.18 -11.99 -39.54
C LEU A 206 2.64 -12.70 -38.28
N ARG A 207 2.80 -14.03 -38.22
CA ARG A 207 2.55 -14.91 -37.07
C ARG A 207 3.48 -14.64 -35.87
N SER A 208 4.77 -14.37 -36.08
CA SER A 208 5.72 -13.96 -35.04
C SER A 208 5.35 -12.61 -34.42
N ALA A 209 4.98 -11.63 -35.25
CA ALA A 209 4.49 -10.34 -34.75
C ALA A 209 3.20 -10.52 -33.93
N GLY A 210 2.25 -11.34 -34.40
CA GLY A 210 1.03 -11.68 -33.65
C GLY A 210 1.29 -12.40 -32.32
N GLU A 211 2.22 -13.35 -32.29
CA GLU A 211 2.68 -14.01 -31.05
C GLU A 211 3.34 -13.03 -30.08
N THR A 212 4.09 -12.05 -30.59
CA THR A 212 4.75 -11.02 -29.79
C THR A 212 3.74 -10.02 -29.20
N PHE A 213 2.71 -9.66 -29.98
CA PHE A 213 1.59 -8.83 -29.51
C PHE A 213 0.73 -9.56 -28.45
N HIS A 214 0.46 -10.86 -28.61
CA HIS A 214 -0.26 -11.64 -27.61
C HIS A 214 0.52 -11.72 -26.29
N ARG A 215 1.86 -11.88 -26.35
CA ARG A 215 2.72 -11.82 -25.16
C ARG A 215 2.74 -10.44 -24.50
N LEU A 216 2.67 -9.36 -25.29
CA LEU A 216 2.52 -7.99 -24.77
C LEU A 216 1.20 -7.83 -24.02
N GLU A 217 0.12 -8.37 -24.57
CA GLU A 217 -1.21 -8.35 -23.96
C GLU A 217 -1.23 -9.15 -22.65
N GLU A 218 -0.64 -10.35 -22.62
CA GLU A 218 -0.50 -11.15 -21.40
C GLU A 218 0.34 -10.43 -20.33
N LEU A 219 1.44 -9.79 -20.71
CA LEU A 219 2.27 -9.00 -19.81
C LEU A 219 1.49 -7.78 -19.28
N ALA A 220 0.80 -7.04 -20.15
CA ALA A 220 -0.02 -5.90 -19.77
C ALA A 220 -1.17 -6.30 -18.83
N TYR A 221 -1.80 -7.45 -19.11
CA TYR A 221 -2.83 -8.03 -18.25
C TYR A 221 -2.26 -8.40 -16.87
N TRP A 222 -1.10 -9.06 -16.84
CA TRP A 222 -0.41 -9.41 -15.59
C TRP A 222 -0.05 -8.16 -14.78
N LEU A 223 0.51 -7.13 -15.43
CA LEU A 223 0.82 -5.84 -14.82
C LEU A 223 -0.42 -5.13 -14.27
N SER A 224 -1.53 -5.17 -15.01
CA SER A 224 -2.81 -4.63 -14.54
C SER A 224 -3.38 -5.41 -13.36
N MET A 225 -3.24 -6.74 -13.36
CA MET A 225 -3.62 -7.57 -12.22
C MET A 225 -2.78 -7.23 -10.98
N MET A 226 -1.48 -6.99 -11.16
CA MET A 226 -0.59 -6.58 -10.07
C MET A 226 -1.04 -5.29 -9.39
N GLN A 227 -1.40 -4.31 -10.22
CA GLN A 227 -1.90 -3.01 -9.79
C GLN A 227 -3.20 -3.14 -8.99
N LYS A 228 -4.17 -3.89 -9.52
CA LYS A 228 -5.47 -4.13 -8.85
C LYS A 228 -5.28 -4.83 -7.51
N PHE A 229 -4.38 -5.80 -7.43
CA PHE A 229 -4.10 -6.51 -6.20
C PHE A 229 -3.49 -5.60 -5.12
N CYS A 230 -2.51 -4.77 -5.49
CA CYS A 230 -1.92 -3.78 -4.58
C CYS A 230 -2.96 -2.77 -4.08
N TRP A 231 -3.86 -2.32 -4.96
CA TRP A 231 -4.97 -1.45 -4.61
C TRP A 231 -5.92 -2.11 -3.60
N THR A 232 -6.32 -3.36 -3.82
CA THR A 232 -7.19 -4.10 -2.90
C THR A 232 -6.55 -4.27 -1.51
N LEU A 233 -5.27 -4.62 -1.45
CA LEU A 233 -4.55 -4.70 -0.17
C LEU A 233 -4.39 -3.32 0.50
N GLY A 234 -4.21 -2.26 -0.28
CA GLY A 234 -4.21 -0.89 0.21
C GLY A 234 -5.53 -0.51 0.90
N TRP A 235 -6.67 -0.87 0.29
CA TRP A 235 -8.00 -0.67 0.89
C TRP A 235 -8.21 -1.50 2.15
N ALA A 236 -7.79 -2.76 2.14
CA ALA A 236 -7.86 -3.62 3.32
C ALA A 236 -7.08 -2.99 4.49
N GLY A 237 -5.86 -2.51 4.26
CA GLY A 237 -5.06 -1.83 5.28
C GLY A 237 -5.67 -0.50 5.76
N LEU A 238 -6.37 0.23 4.89
CA LEU A 238 -7.09 1.45 5.26
C LEU A 238 -8.32 1.14 6.13
N ILE A 239 -9.08 0.10 5.80
CA ILE A 239 -10.19 -0.40 6.64
C ILE A 239 -9.65 -0.84 8.01
N GLU A 240 -8.55 -1.59 8.03
CA GLU A 240 -7.88 -2.04 9.25
C GLU A 240 -7.48 -0.87 10.16
N PHE A 241 -6.92 0.21 9.57
CA PHE A 241 -6.60 1.44 10.27
C PHE A 241 -7.82 2.09 10.91
N PHE A 242 -8.92 2.26 10.16
CA PHE A 242 -10.16 2.85 10.70
C PHE A 242 -10.77 1.99 11.82
N LEU A 243 -10.71 0.67 11.69
CA LEU A 243 -11.15 -0.23 12.75
C LEU A 243 -10.26 -0.12 14.00
N CYS A 244 -8.95 0.09 13.86
CA CYS A 244 -8.06 0.34 15.00
C CYS A 244 -8.39 1.67 15.70
N VAL A 245 -8.72 2.71 14.94
CA VAL A 245 -9.22 3.99 15.51
C VAL A 245 -10.54 3.77 16.24
N ALA A 246 -11.46 2.98 15.70
CA ALA A 246 -12.71 2.63 16.36
C ALA A 246 -12.48 1.84 17.67
N ILE A 247 -11.48 0.95 17.72
CA ILE A 247 -11.06 0.27 18.96
C ILE A 247 -10.56 1.30 19.98
N LEU A 248 -9.72 2.26 19.58
CA LEU A 248 -9.24 3.31 20.47
C LEU A 248 -10.40 4.11 21.07
N ILE A 249 -11.36 4.54 20.24
CA ILE A 249 -12.56 5.25 20.70
C ILE A 249 -13.37 4.37 21.67
N SER A 250 -13.47 3.06 21.40
CA SER A 250 -14.19 2.10 22.26
C SER A 250 -13.48 1.90 23.61
N ILE A 251 -12.14 1.92 23.65
CA ILE A 251 -11.37 1.85 24.90
C ILE A 251 -11.57 3.11 25.74
N LEU A 252 -11.62 4.27 25.08
CA LEU A 252 -11.86 5.56 25.75
C LEU A 252 -13.30 5.66 26.27
N SER A 253 -14.29 5.14 25.54
CA SER A 253 -15.69 5.15 25.97
C SER A 253 -16.01 4.09 27.03
N ALA A 254 -15.28 2.96 27.04
CA ALA A 254 -15.38 1.93 28.08
C ALA A 254 -14.52 2.24 29.32
N ALA A 255 -14.17 3.51 29.54
CA ALA A 255 -13.36 3.92 30.67
C ALA A 255 -14.06 3.55 32.00
N PRO A 256 -13.31 3.05 33.00
CA PRO A 256 -13.87 2.71 34.30
C PRO A 256 -14.51 3.94 34.96
N ALA A 257 -15.73 3.80 35.48
CA ALA A 257 -16.41 4.84 36.27
C ALA A 257 -15.57 5.31 37.48
N ASN A 258 -14.68 4.45 37.98
CA ASN A 258 -13.70 4.75 39.03
C ASN A 258 -12.68 5.84 38.65
N LEU A 259 -12.44 6.10 37.35
CA LEU A 259 -11.50 7.15 36.89
C LEU A 259 -12.14 8.54 36.78
N PHE A 260 -13.43 8.62 36.45
CA PHE A 260 -14.09 9.91 36.17
C PHE A 260 -15.24 10.26 37.14
N GLY A 261 -15.57 9.37 38.08
CA GLY A 261 -16.65 9.56 39.04
C GLY A 261 -18.03 9.29 38.44
N LYS A 262 -19.08 9.29 39.28
CA LYS A 262 -20.46 9.09 38.83
C LYS A 262 -20.94 10.27 37.98
N TRP A 263 -20.94 10.09 36.66
CA TRP A 263 -21.51 11.06 35.72
C TRP A 263 -22.89 10.61 35.21
N SER A 264 -23.59 11.55 34.59
CA SER A 264 -25.00 11.51 34.16
C SER A 264 -25.45 10.21 33.44
N LYS A 265 -26.75 9.92 33.51
CA LYS A 265 -27.42 8.76 32.87
C LYS A 265 -27.08 8.57 31.37
N HIS A 266 -26.71 9.62 30.64
CA HIS A 266 -26.35 9.50 29.22
C HIS A 266 -25.01 8.76 29.00
N ILE A 267 -24.10 8.78 29.96
CA ILE A 267 -22.78 8.15 29.83
C ILE A 267 -22.87 6.62 29.98
N PHE A 268 -23.84 6.11 30.73
CA PHE A 268 -24.07 4.68 30.89
C PHE A 268 -24.37 3.97 29.54
N TRP A 269 -25.10 4.65 28.63
CA TRP A 269 -25.35 4.11 27.29
C TRP A 269 -24.05 4.02 26.46
N PHE A 270 -23.18 5.03 26.56
CA PHE A 270 -21.88 5.05 25.89
C PHE A 270 -20.93 3.97 26.42
N GLU A 271 -20.91 3.70 27.72
CA GLU A 271 -20.12 2.62 28.33
C GLU A 271 -20.57 1.24 27.84
N SER A 272 -21.89 1.01 27.76
CA SER A 272 -22.46 -0.25 27.28
C SER A 272 -22.14 -0.50 25.80
N ILE A 273 -22.19 0.54 24.96
CA ILE A 273 -21.78 0.45 23.55
C ILE A 273 -20.28 0.23 23.42
N GLY A 274 -19.47 0.96 24.18
CA GLY A 274 -18.01 0.81 24.16
C GLY A 274 -17.57 -0.60 24.51
N THR A 275 -18.16 -1.18 25.56
CA THR A 275 -17.86 -2.56 25.98
C THR A 275 -18.34 -3.61 24.97
N LEU A 276 -19.47 -3.40 24.29
CA LEU A 276 -19.94 -4.28 23.22
C LEU A 276 -19.01 -4.23 22.01
N LEU A 277 -18.62 -3.03 21.57
CA LEU A 277 -17.70 -2.82 20.46
C LEU A 277 -16.30 -3.39 20.75
N LEU A 278 -15.82 -3.28 21.99
CA LEU A 278 -14.52 -3.81 22.40
C LEU A 278 -14.46 -5.35 22.35
N LYS A 279 -15.61 -6.05 22.35
CA LYS A 279 -15.66 -7.50 22.13
C LYS A 279 -15.56 -7.88 20.65
N SER A 280 -16.25 -7.16 19.77
CA SER A 280 -16.43 -7.53 18.37
C SER A 280 -15.36 -6.93 17.44
N LEU A 281 -14.97 -5.67 17.66
CA LEU A 281 -14.02 -4.96 16.79
C LEU A 281 -12.63 -5.62 16.75
N PRO A 282 -12.01 -6.04 17.87
CA PRO A 282 -10.70 -6.70 17.80
C PRO A 282 -10.74 -8.03 17.02
N ILE A 283 -11.85 -8.76 17.07
CA ILE A 283 -12.05 -9.99 16.29
C ILE A 283 -12.12 -9.64 14.79
N LEU A 284 -12.91 -8.62 14.43
CA LEU A 284 -13.04 -8.18 13.04
C LEU A 284 -11.70 -7.68 12.47
N VAL A 285 -10.96 -6.87 13.25
CA VAL A 285 -9.61 -6.42 12.88
C VAL A 285 -8.68 -7.59 12.64
N LEU A 286 -8.66 -8.57 13.56
CA LEU A 286 -7.82 -9.74 13.44
C LEU A 286 -8.13 -10.55 12.17
N LEU A 287 -9.41 -10.73 11.84
CA LEU A 287 -9.83 -11.42 10.62
C LEU A 287 -9.35 -10.69 9.37
N VAL A 288 -9.59 -9.37 9.28
CA VAL A 288 -9.15 -8.56 8.13
C VAL A 288 -7.63 -8.60 7.98
N SER A 289 -6.88 -8.48 9.09
CA SER A 289 -5.42 -8.53 9.08
C SER A 289 -4.89 -9.91 8.68
N PHE A 290 -5.50 -10.98 9.20
CA PHE A 290 -5.14 -12.35 8.83
C PHE A 290 -5.30 -12.60 7.33
N PHE A 291 -6.45 -12.21 6.76
CA PHE A 291 -6.66 -12.31 5.31
C PHE A 291 -5.72 -11.41 4.51
N GLY A 292 -5.38 -10.23 5.02
CA GLY A 292 -4.41 -9.32 4.41
C GLY A 292 -3.01 -9.93 4.35
N VAL A 293 -2.50 -10.47 5.47
CA VAL A 293 -1.19 -11.14 5.54
C VAL A 293 -1.19 -12.41 4.69
N LEU A 294 -2.25 -13.22 4.74
CA LEU A 294 -2.36 -14.43 3.93
C LEU A 294 -2.33 -14.09 2.43
N SER A 295 -3.12 -13.11 2.01
CA SER A 295 -3.15 -12.64 0.61
C SER A 295 -1.78 -12.10 0.17
N SER A 296 -1.11 -11.34 1.03
CA SER A 296 0.24 -10.84 0.79
C SER A 296 1.26 -11.98 0.62
N ALA A 297 1.19 -13.01 1.48
CA ALA A 297 2.07 -14.17 1.41
C ALA A 297 1.80 -15.04 0.16
N THR A 298 0.53 -15.32 -0.16
CA THR A 298 0.19 -16.08 -1.37
C THR A 298 0.61 -15.35 -2.63
N TRP A 299 0.49 -14.02 -2.63
CA TRP A 299 0.98 -13.17 -3.69
C TRP A 299 2.49 -13.22 -3.86
N TYR A 300 3.25 -13.10 -2.78
CA TYR A 300 4.70 -13.25 -2.81
C TYR A 300 5.13 -14.59 -3.41
N ILE A 301 4.48 -15.69 -3.01
CA ILE A 301 4.75 -17.02 -3.56
C ILE A 301 4.41 -17.06 -5.06
N SER A 302 3.29 -16.46 -5.45
CA SER A 302 2.83 -16.42 -6.84
C SER A 302 3.80 -15.64 -7.73
N LEU A 303 4.26 -14.47 -7.25
CA LEU A 303 5.29 -13.67 -7.90
C LEU A 303 6.62 -14.40 -7.99
N LYS A 304 7.07 -15.01 -6.89
CA LYS A 304 8.32 -15.78 -6.89
C LYS A 304 8.26 -16.95 -7.87
N LYS A 305 7.12 -17.63 -7.97
CA LYS A 305 6.92 -18.71 -8.95
C LYS A 305 6.86 -18.16 -10.38
N ALA A 306 6.14 -17.05 -10.60
CA ALA A 306 6.07 -16.36 -11.88
C ALA A 306 7.46 -15.95 -12.39
N SER A 307 8.37 -15.53 -11.49
CA SER A 307 9.77 -15.22 -11.86
C SER A 307 10.51 -16.39 -12.52
N SER A 308 10.06 -17.64 -12.29
CA SER A 308 10.71 -18.87 -12.76
C SER A 308 9.97 -19.63 -13.86
N HIS A 309 8.69 -19.34 -14.13
CA HIS A 309 7.81 -20.30 -14.83
C HIS A 309 7.27 -19.86 -16.20
N TYR A 310 7.65 -18.70 -16.74
CA TYR A 310 7.22 -18.26 -18.08
C TYR A 310 8.06 -18.87 -19.23
N GLY A 311 8.34 -20.18 -19.18
CA GLY A 311 8.98 -20.90 -20.29
C GLY A 311 10.43 -20.52 -20.58
N LEU A 312 11.11 -19.88 -19.63
CA LEU A 312 12.47 -19.39 -19.77
C LEU A 312 13.34 -20.05 -18.70
N SER A 313 14.52 -20.55 -19.09
CA SER A 313 15.48 -21.23 -18.21
C SER A 313 16.05 -20.33 -17.11
N HIS A 314 15.84 -19.01 -17.22
CA HIS A 314 16.44 -17.99 -16.37
C HIS A 314 15.39 -17.06 -15.74
N LYS A 315 15.71 -16.51 -14.55
CA LYS A 315 14.85 -15.61 -13.79
C LYS A 315 14.86 -14.19 -14.39
N PHE A 316 13.69 -13.57 -14.53
CA PHE A 316 13.56 -12.18 -15.04
C PHE A 316 13.77 -11.10 -13.99
N TYR A 317 13.44 -11.42 -12.75
CA TYR A 317 13.56 -10.51 -11.63
C TYR A 317 13.82 -11.28 -10.35
N ASP A 318 14.57 -10.66 -9.46
CA ASP A 318 14.70 -11.10 -8.09
C ASP A 318 13.67 -10.38 -7.20
N LEU A 319 13.10 -11.13 -6.27
CA LEU A 319 12.02 -10.69 -5.40
C LEU A 319 12.37 -10.98 -3.95
N GLU A 320 12.57 -9.90 -3.20
CA GLU A 320 12.84 -9.96 -1.77
C GLU A 320 11.65 -9.39 -0.98
N LEU A 321 11.43 -9.93 0.21
CA LEU A 321 10.48 -9.37 1.17
C LEU A 321 11.06 -8.08 1.75
N GLY A 322 10.25 -7.03 1.76
CA GLY A 322 10.60 -5.76 2.37
C GLY A 322 10.22 -5.68 3.85
N GLU A 323 10.69 -4.63 4.52
CA GLU A 323 10.45 -4.38 5.94
C GLU A 323 8.95 -4.22 6.26
N GLY A 324 8.17 -3.71 5.30
CA GLY A 324 6.72 -3.54 5.41
C GLY A 324 5.95 -4.84 5.57
N PHE A 325 6.44 -5.95 5.02
CA PHE A 325 5.82 -7.27 5.19
C PHE A 325 5.95 -7.75 6.63
N TYR A 326 7.16 -7.65 7.19
CA TYR A 326 7.41 -8.00 8.59
C TYR A 326 6.61 -7.11 9.54
N ILE A 327 6.45 -5.82 9.22
CA ILE A 327 5.59 -4.92 9.99
C ILE A 327 4.14 -5.41 10.01
N ASN A 328 3.59 -5.90 8.88
CA ASN A 328 2.23 -6.47 8.86
C ASN A 328 2.10 -7.72 9.75
N VAL A 329 3.12 -8.60 9.75
CA VAL A 329 3.17 -9.76 10.65
C VAL A 329 3.21 -9.32 12.12
N CYS A 330 4.03 -8.31 12.44
CA CYS A 330 4.08 -7.72 13.78
C CYS A 330 2.73 -7.10 14.18
N ARG A 331 2.03 -6.41 13.27
CA ARG A 331 0.68 -5.87 13.52
C ARG A 331 -0.30 -6.99 13.87
N LEU A 332 -0.31 -8.09 13.11
CA LEU A 332 -1.14 -9.24 13.39
C LEU A 332 -0.86 -9.81 14.79
N PHE A 333 0.41 -9.91 15.18
CA PHE A 333 0.79 -10.33 16.54
C PHE A 333 0.24 -9.37 17.61
N PHE A 334 0.40 -8.05 17.44
CA PHE A 334 -0.14 -7.07 18.37
C PHE A 334 -1.67 -7.12 18.46
N GLN A 335 -2.36 -7.40 17.36
CA GLN A 335 -3.81 -7.56 17.34
C GLN A 335 -4.27 -8.80 18.12
N CYS A 336 -3.54 -9.92 18.02
CA CYS A 336 -3.79 -11.08 18.88
C CYS A 336 -3.66 -10.73 20.37
N VAL A 337 -2.62 -9.96 20.73
CA VAL A 337 -2.42 -9.51 22.12
C VAL A 337 -3.55 -8.58 22.56
N ILE A 338 -3.95 -7.61 21.72
CA ILE A 338 -5.06 -6.70 21.99
C ILE A 338 -6.36 -7.46 22.19
N LEU A 339 -6.67 -8.46 21.35
CA LEU A 339 -7.86 -9.30 21.51
C LEU A 339 -7.87 -10.01 22.87
N ILE A 340 -6.76 -10.64 23.26
CA ILE A 340 -6.65 -11.31 24.56
C ILE A 340 -6.86 -10.32 25.71
N GLN A 341 -6.24 -9.14 25.64
CA GLN A 341 -6.38 -8.12 26.68
C GLN A 341 -7.77 -7.50 26.72
N ALA A 342 -8.40 -7.29 25.56
CA ALA A 342 -9.77 -6.79 25.45
C ALA A 342 -10.75 -7.78 26.11
N LEU A 343 -10.63 -9.08 25.81
CA LEU A 343 -11.46 -10.12 26.43
C LEU A 343 -11.25 -10.19 27.96
N ARG A 344 -10.01 -10.06 28.43
CA ARG A 344 -9.70 -9.99 29.87
C ARG A 344 -10.32 -8.77 30.54
N PHE A 345 -10.18 -7.60 29.93
CA PHE A 345 -10.76 -6.36 30.43
C PHE A 345 -12.28 -6.44 30.53
N THR A 346 -12.95 -6.93 29.47
CA THR A 346 -14.41 -7.06 29.49
C THR A 346 -14.91 -8.11 30.49
N ARG A 347 -14.15 -9.19 30.71
CA ARG A 347 -14.46 -10.15 31.77
C ARG A 347 -14.37 -9.52 33.16
N ASN A 348 -13.34 -8.71 33.41
CA ASN A 348 -13.15 -8.05 34.69
C ASN A 348 -14.23 -6.99 34.97
N LEU A 349 -14.68 -6.25 33.95
CA LEU A 349 -15.81 -5.33 34.06
C LEU A 349 -17.11 -6.04 34.44
N ARG A 350 -17.40 -7.20 33.83
CA ARG A 350 -18.61 -7.98 34.15
C ARG A 350 -18.61 -8.49 35.60
N LEU A 351 -17.44 -8.86 36.11
CA LEU A 351 -17.30 -9.29 37.51
C LEU A 351 -17.54 -8.13 38.49
N GLU A 352 -17.09 -6.92 38.14
CA GLU A 352 -17.33 -5.72 38.97
C GLU A 352 -18.82 -5.36 39.00
N ALA A 353 -19.50 -5.37 37.85
CA ALA A 353 -20.93 -5.10 37.76
C ALA A 353 -21.78 -6.06 38.62
N HIS A 354 -21.48 -7.37 38.59
CA HIS A 354 -22.17 -8.33 39.46
C HIS A 354 -21.87 -8.11 40.96
N SER A 355 -20.65 -7.70 41.30
CA SER A 355 -20.28 -7.43 42.70
C SER A 355 -20.94 -6.17 43.27
N ASP A 356 -21.23 -5.18 42.42
CA ASP A 356 -21.95 -3.97 42.82
C ASP A 356 -23.45 -4.23 42.97
N GLU A 357 -24.05 -5.04 42.09
CA GLU A 357 -25.46 -5.45 42.17
C GLU A 357 -25.76 -6.19 43.49
N GLU A 358 -24.91 -7.15 43.86
CA GLU A 358 -24.99 -7.91 45.12
C GLU A 358 -24.85 -7.01 46.37
N ARG A 359 -24.09 -5.90 46.29
CA ARG A 359 -24.01 -4.92 47.40
C ARG A 359 -25.27 -4.08 47.55
N THR A 360 -25.94 -3.75 46.45
CA THR A 360 -27.22 -3.01 46.49
C THR A 360 -28.33 -3.85 47.10
N GLU A 361 -28.35 -5.17 46.87
CA GLU A 361 -29.34 -6.08 47.46
C GLU A 361 -29.13 -6.27 48.98
N ILE A 362 -27.89 -6.41 49.44
CA ILE A 362 -27.59 -6.57 50.88
C ILE A 362 -27.80 -5.26 51.66
N GLY A 363 -27.76 -4.10 50.98
CA GLY A 363 -27.97 -2.77 51.57
C GLY A 363 -29.42 -2.28 51.63
N SER A 364 -30.39 -3.09 51.17
CA SER A 364 -31.82 -2.80 51.25
C SER A 364 -32.42 -3.50 52.48
N PRO A 365 -32.48 -2.87 53.67
CA PRO A 365 -33.23 -3.46 54.77
C PRO A 365 -34.71 -3.51 54.37
N HIS A 366 -35.25 -4.73 54.33
CA HIS A 366 -36.67 -5.01 54.34
C HIS A 366 -37.35 -4.08 55.36
N LYS A 367 -38.10 -3.10 54.85
CA LYS A 367 -39.11 -2.41 55.64
C LYS A 367 -40.28 -3.37 55.76
N ASP A 368 -40.23 -4.25 56.76
CA ASP A 368 -41.39 -5.04 57.15
C ASP A 368 -42.51 -4.09 57.60
N PRO A 369 -43.72 -4.18 57.03
CA PRO A 369 -44.88 -3.48 57.54
C PRO A 369 -45.77 -4.50 58.26
N GLU A 370 -45.54 -4.74 59.56
CA GLU A 370 -46.55 -5.42 60.37
C GLU A 370 -46.76 -4.79 61.76
N ALA A 371 -48.04 -4.51 61.99
CA ALA A 371 -48.79 -4.70 63.23
C ALA A 371 -48.52 -3.79 64.44
N GLY A 372 -49.43 -2.82 64.60
CA GLY A 372 -49.75 -2.16 65.86
C GLY A 372 -51.24 -1.83 65.95
N SER A 373 -52.09 -2.85 65.85
CA SER A 373 -53.50 -2.77 66.26
C SER A 373 -53.58 -3.05 67.77
N VAL A 374 -53.86 -2.04 68.58
CA VAL A 374 -54.40 -2.23 69.94
C VAL A 374 -55.49 -1.17 70.19
N LEU A 375 -56.71 -1.70 70.29
CA LEU A 375 -57.90 -1.20 70.96
C LEU A 375 -57.71 -0.04 71.96
N SER A 376 -58.54 1.00 71.82
CA SER A 376 -59.03 1.78 72.97
C SER A 376 -60.48 2.21 72.71
N SER A 377 -61.39 1.32 73.08
CA SER A 377 -62.75 1.65 73.52
C SER A 377 -62.66 2.22 74.94
N GLY A 378 -63.32 3.36 75.20
CA GLY A 378 -63.34 3.96 76.54
C GLY A 378 -64.13 5.27 76.58
N THR A 379 -65.41 5.14 76.88
CA THR A 379 -66.42 6.17 77.13
C THR A 379 -66.23 6.85 78.50
N THR A 380 -66.84 8.04 78.68
CA THR A 380 -67.08 8.84 79.92
C THR A 380 -65.93 9.73 80.40
N VAL A 381 -66.10 11.03 80.71
CA VAL A 381 -67.26 11.83 81.18
C VAL A 381 -67.50 13.06 80.31
#